data_AF-A0A2E2KIU0-F1
#
_entry.id   AF-A0A2E2KIU0-F1
#
_cell.length_a   1.000
_cell.length_b   1.000
_cell.length_c   1.000
_cell.angle_alpha   90.00
_cell.angle_beta   90.00
_cell.angle_gamma   90.00
#
_symmetry.space_group_name_H-M   'P 1'
#
loop_
_entity.id
_entity.type
_entity.pdbx_description
1 polymer ?
#
loop_
_entity_poly.entity_id
_entity_poly.type
_entity_poly.pdbx_seq_one_letter_code
_entity_poly.pdbx_strand_id
1 'polypeptide(L)'
;MFKLVKDFDSYEFIYYWVDQNNSKVSSNLATVELAEEWLIHYHFSEYPGKERRRSFYDRRYSANKVKLQGTQIFFSKRKPPLKGRRMTDRVIEVDMDLSKEKINSLIAL
;
A
#
# COMPACT_ATOMS: atom_id res chain seq x y z
N MET A 1 -8.97 -8.45 7.69
CA MET A 1 -8.72 -7.73 6.42
C MET A 1 -8.72 -6.26 6.77
N PHE A 2 -7.58 -5.60 6.58
CA PHE A 2 -7.43 -4.20 6.95
C PHE A 2 -8.23 -3.31 6.00
N LYS A 3 -8.75 -2.23 6.56
CA LYS A 3 -9.40 -1.16 5.79
C LYS A 3 -8.57 0.10 5.90
N LEU A 4 -8.34 0.78 4.79
CA LEU A 4 -7.64 2.05 4.77
C LEU A 4 -8.62 3.18 5.06
N VAL A 5 -8.33 3.96 6.11
CA VAL A 5 -9.10 5.15 6.47
C VAL A 5 -8.32 6.38 6.04
N LYS A 6 -9.01 7.30 5.38
CA LYS A 6 -8.57 8.66 5.14
C LYS A 6 -9.30 9.58 6.09
N ASP A 7 -8.54 10.40 6.80
CA ASP A 7 -9.03 11.33 7.80
C ASP A 7 -8.44 12.72 7.55
N PHE A 8 -9.06 13.73 8.14
CA PHE A 8 -8.54 15.10 8.19
C PHE A 8 -8.38 15.51 9.64
N ASP A 9 -7.14 15.76 10.04
CA ASP A 9 -6.81 16.15 11.41
C ASP A 9 -5.67 17.16 11.39
N SER A 10 -5.69 18.12 12.31
CA SER A 10 -4.67 19.18 12.41
C SER A 10 -4.37 19.90 11.08
N TYR A 11 -5.41 20.10 10.24
CA TYR A 11 -5.33 20.68 8.89
C TYR A 11 -4.56 19.87 7.85
N GLU A 12 -4.33 18.59 8.10
CA GLU A 12 -3.64 17.68 7.19
C GLU A 12 -4.48 16.44 6.90
N PHE A 13 -4.30 15.88 5.70
CA PHE A 13 -4.86 14.56 5.38
C PHE A 13 -3.98 13.47 6.00
N ILE A 14 -4.62 12.56 6.71
CA ILE A 14 -3.96 11.46 7.38
C ILE A 14 -4.58 10.14 6.92
N TYR A 15 -3.74 9.14 6.73
CA TYR A 15 -4.11 7.79 6.37
C TYR A 15 -3.72 6.82 7.48
N TYR A 16 -4.59 5.87 7.80
CA TYR A 16 -4.27 4.80 8.74
C TYR A 16 -5.09 3.54 8.48
N TRP A 17 -4.56 2.41 8.91
CA TRP A 17 -5.20 1.10 8.78
C TRP A 17 -5.99 0.74 10.03
N VAL A 18 -7.19 0.21 9.82
CA VAL A 18 -8.02 -0.38 10.87
C VAL A 18 -8.25 -1.86 10.61
N ASP A 19 -8.33 -2.65 11.68
CA ASP A 19 -8.68 -4.06 11.60
C ASP A 19 -10.21 -4.29 11.51
N GLN A 20 -10.64 -5.54 11.42
CA GLN A 20 -12.04 -5.98 11.42
C GLN A 20 -12.83 -5.46 12.63
N ASN A 21 -12.14 -5.26 13.76
CA ASN A 21 -12.72 -4.69 14.98
C ASN A 21 -12.75 -3.16 15.00
N ASN A 22 -12.48 -2.50 13.87
CA ASN A 22 -12.30 -1.04 13.74
C ASN A 22 -11.23 -0.46 14.68
N SER A 23 -10.33 -1.29 15.18
CA SER A 23 -9.20 -0.86 15.99
C SER A 23 -8.07 -0.42 15.08
N LYS A 24 -7.49 0.75 15.36
CA LYS A 24 -6.36 1.29 14.59
C LYS A 24 -5.11 0.43 14.82
N VAL A 25 -4.48 0.01 13.72
CA VAL A 25 -3.31 -0.88 13.74
C VAL A 25 -2.04 -0.18 13.27
N SER A 26 -2.16 0.83 12.39
CA SER A 26 -1.02 1.61 11.91
C SER A 26 -0.89 2.95 12.63
N SER A 27 0.29 3.56 12.52
CA SER A 27 0.50 4.98 12.81
C SER A 27 -0.26 5.87 11.80
N ASN A 28 -0.27 7.18 12.07
CA ASN A 28 -0.71 8.19 11.11
C ASN A 28 0.29 8.28 9.95
N LEU A 29 -0.21 8.19 8.72
CA LEU A 29 0.59 8.22 7.50
C LEU A 29 0.15 9.41 6.65
N ALA A 30 1.11 10.12 6.07
CA ALA A 30 0.81 11.35 5.33
C ALA A 30 0.31 11.09 3.90
N THR A 31 0.71 9.95 3.29
CA THR A 31 0.37 9.63 1.91
C THR A 31 -0.10 8.20 1.75
N VAL A 32 -0.79 7.93 0.63
CA VAL A 32 -1.24 6.59 0.27
C VAL A 32 -0.05 5.67 -0.02
N GLU A 33 1.05 6.18 -0.55
CA GLU A 33 2.25 5.34 -0.77
C GLU A 33 2.84 4.84 0.55
N LEU A 34 2.84 5.67 1.59
CA LEU A 34 3.27 5.25 2.93
C LEU A 34 2.31 4.20 3.53
N ALA A 35 1.01 4.31 3.25
CA ALA A 35 0.03 3.28 3.63
C ALA A 35 0.29 1.95 2.92
N GLU A 36 0.67 1.99 1.65
CA GLU A 36 1.08 0.80 0.88
C GLU A 36 2.34 0.16 1.44
N GLU A 37 3.37 0.96 1.70
CA GLU A 37 4.62 0.50 2.29
C GLU A 37 4.38 -0.15 3.66
N TRP A 38 3.56 0.46 4.51
CA TRP A 38 3.20 -0.10 5.82
C TRP A 38 2.55 -1.48 5.70
N LEU A 39 1.59 -1.66 4.79
CA LEU A 39 0.90 -2.95 4.59
C LEU A 39 1.87 -4.05 4.16
N ILE A 40 2.81 -3.70 3.28
CA ILE A 40 3.88 -4.60 2.84
C ILE A 40 4.72 -5.03 4.04
N HIS A 41 5.23 -4.08 4.82
CA HIS A 41 6.04 -4.36 6.01
C HIS A 41 5.29 -5.18 7.06
N TYR A 42 4.01 -4.86 7.29
CA TYR A 42 3.17 -5.60 8.23
C TYR A 42 3.08 -7.08 7.84
N HIS A 43 2.69 -7.38 6.60
CA HIS A 43 2.60 -8.76 6.12
C HIS A 43 3.94 -9.51 6.14
N PHE A 44 5.06 -8.79 5.98
CA PHE A 44 6.37 -9.38 6.17
C PHE A 44 6.67 -9.71 7.63
N SER A 45 6.38 -8.79 8.56
CA SER A 45 6.61 -9.04 9.98
C SER A 45 5.79 -10.19 10.55
N GLU A 46 4.60 -10.44 10.00
CA GLU A 46 3.76 -11.56 10.41
C GLU A 46 4.18 -12.91 9.79
N TYR A 47 5.08 -12.94 8.80
CA TYR A 47 5.45 -14.18 8.15
C TYR A 47 6.28 -15.08 9.09
N PRO A 48 5.78 -16.26 9.50
CA PRO A 48 6.43 -17.09 10.51
C PRO A 48 7.60 -17.92 9.96
N GLY A 49 7.76 -17.96 8.64
CA GLY A 49 8.77 -18.77 7.97
C GLY A 49 10.14 -18.08 7.94
N LYS A 50 11.18 -18.87 7.62
CA LYS A 50 12.51 -18.32 7.34
C LYS A 50 12.45 -17.44 6.09
N GLU A 51 12.62 -16.13 6.26
CA GLU A 51 12.62 -15.16 5.17
C GLU A 51 13.64 -15.56 4.10
N ARG A 52 13.19 -15.62 2.84
CA ARG A 52 14.03 -16.02 1.69
C ARG A 52 14.40 -14.82 0.81
N ARG A 53 13.77 -13.66 1.01
CA ARG A 53 14.09 -12.43 0.28
C ARG A 53 15.35 -11.80 0.87
N ARG A 54 16.24 -11.38 -0.02
CA ARG A 54 17.43 -10.58 0.32
C ARG A 54 17.17 -9.08 0.30
N SER A 55 16.01 -8.63 -0.20
CA SER A 55 15.67 -7.20 -0.31
C SER A 55 14.18 -6.96 -0.11
N PHE A 56 13.86 -5.87 0.61
CA PHE A 56 12.51 -5.35 0.76
C PHE A 56 12.04 -4.55 -0.45
N TYR A 57 12.97 -3.99 -1.23
CA TYR A 57 12.67 -3.27 -2.46
C TYR A 57 11.94 -4.14 -3.49
N ASP A 58 10.73 -3.74 -3.87
CA ASP A 58 10.00 -4.36 -4.96
C ASP A 58 10.60 -3.92 -6.31
N ARG A 59 11.13 -4.90 -7.04
CA ARG A 59 11.74 -4.71 -8.37
C ARG A 59 10.71 -4.48 -9.47
N ARG A 60 9.42 -4.55 -9.16
CA ARG A 60 8.31 -4.32 -10.10
C ARG A 60 8.02 -2.84 -10.31
N TYR A 61 8.34 -1.97 -9.35
CA TYR A 61 8.24 -0.53 -9.54
C TYR A 61 9.26 -0.09 -10.59
N SER A 62 8.78 0.72 -11.54
CA SER A 62 9.48 1.10 -12.78
C SER A 62 10.90 1.66 -12.55
N ALA A 63 11.14 2.30 -11.41
CA ALA A 63 12.43 2.85 -11.03
C ALA A 63 13.55 1.81 -10.88
N ASN A 64 13.21 0.54 -10.59
CA ASN A 64 14.18 -0.51 -10.26
C ASN A 64 14.31 -1.60 -11.33
N LYS A 65 13.78 -1.37 -12.54
CA LYS A 65 13.94 -2.31 -13.64
C LYS A 65 15.40 -2.29 -14.11
N VAL A 66 16.12 -3.37 -13.82
CA VAL A 66 17.48 -3.61 -14.32
C VAL A 66 17.43 -3.54 -15.85
N LYS A 67 18.11 -2.55 -16.44
CA LYS A 67 18.29 -2.45 -17.89
C LYS A 67 19.21 -3.58 -18.33
N LEU A 68 18.65 -4.71 -18.72
CA LEU A 68 19.42 -5.80 -19.31
C LEU A 68 19.81 -5.38 -20.73
N GLN A 69 21.05 -4.92 -20.90
CA GLN A 69 21.61 -4.67 -22.22
C GLN A 69 21.98 -6.01 -22.87
N GLY A 70 21.49 -6.26 -24.09
CA GLY A 70 22.09 -7.24 -25.01
C GLY A 70 21.59 -8.68 -24.96
N THR A 71 20.56 -9.05 -24.18
CA THR A 71 20.00 -10.42 -24.22
C THR A 71 18.52 -10.38 -24.58
N GLN A 72 18.18 -10.84 -25.78
CA GLN A 72 16.79 -11.02 -26.20
C GLN A 72 16.21 -12.21 -25.44
N ILE A 73 15.61 -11.93 -24.28
CA ILE A 73 14.89 -12.94 -23.52
C ILE A 73 13.66 -13.33 -24.34
N PHE A 74 13.53 -14.61 -24.68
CA PHE A 74 12.29 -15.16 -25.23
C PHE A 74 11.19 -15.00 -24.17
N PHE A 75 10.52 -13.85 -24.17
CA PHE A 75 9.38 -13.62 -23.30
C PHE A 75 8.27 -14.60 -23.71
N SER A 76 7.80 -15.43 -22.79
CA SER A 76 6.59 -16.21 -23.01
C SER A 76 5.47 -15.23 -23.43
N LYS A 77 4.74 -15.51 -24.50
CA LYS A 77 3.60 -14.71 -25.01
C LYS A 77 2.41 -14.59 -24.02
N ARG A 78 2.60 -14.97 -22.75
CA ARG A 78 1.60 -14.80 -21.71
C ARG A 78 1.47 -13.30 -21.47
N LYS A 79 0.30 -12.72 -21.74
CA LYS A 79 -0.04 -11.38 -21.27
C LYS A 79 0.24 -11.39 -19.76
N PRO A 80 1.19 -10.58 -19.25
CA PRO A 80 1.38 -10.51 -17.81
C PRO A 80 0.03 -10.06 -17.22
N PRO A 81 -0.50 -10.71 -16.19
CA PRO A 81 -1.59 -10.09 -15.45
C PRO A 81 -1.08 -8.73 -14.97
N LEU A 82 -1.80 -7.65 -15.30
CA LEU A 82 -1.45 -6.28 -14.91
C LEU A 82 -1.28 -6.15 -13.39
N LYS A 83 -1.95 -7.03 -12.64
CA LYS A 83 -1.89 -7.13 -11.18
C LYS A 83 -1.05 -8.35 -10.79
N GLY A 84 -0.12 -8.16 -9.86
CA GLY A 84 0.59 -9.27 -9.27
C GLY A 84 -0.38 -10.20 -8.50
N ARG A 85 0.05 -11.44 -8.23
CA ARG A 85 -0.81 -12.47 -7.61
C ARG A 85 -0.95 -12.31 -6.08
N ARG A 86 -0.15 -11.46 -5.44
CA ARG A 86 -0.12 -11.34 -3.98
C ARG A 86 -1.21 -10.37 -3.50
N MET A 87 -1.66 -10.54 -2.26
CA MET A 87 -2.53 -9.57 -1.57
C MET A 87 -1.92 -8.15 -1.64
N THR A 88 -0.61 -8.04 -1.41
CA THR A 88 0.17 -6.79 -1.46
C THR A 88 0.35 -6.22 -2.87
N ASP A 89 0.01 -6.98 -3.92
CA ASP A 89 0.15 -6.50 -5.31
C ASP A 89 -1.14 -5.83 -5.82
N ARG A 90 -2.18 -5.76 -4.97
CA ARG A 90 -3.43 -5.07 -5.29
C ARG A 90 -3.24 -3.59 -4.99
N VAL A 91 -3.68 -2.74 -5.91
CA VAL A 91 -3.78 -1.30 -5.68
C VAL A 91 -4.65 -1.10 -4.45
N ILE A 92 -4.12 -0.34 -3.48
CA ILE A 92 -4.81 0.00 -2.26
C ILE A 92 -5.78 1.13 -2.57
N GLU A 93 -7.01 0.97 -2.14
CA GLU A 93 -8.08 1.96 -2.25
C GLU A 93 -8.46 2.42 -0.84
N VAL A 94 -8.92 3.67 -0.72
CA VAL A 94 -9.43 4.19 0.55
C VAL A 94 -10.82 3.58 0.78
N ASP A 95 -10.95 2.78 1.84
CA ASP A 95 -12.21 2.12 2.19
C ASP A 95 -13.18 3.08 2.90
N MET A 96 -12.65 3.99 3.72
CA MET A 96 -13.46 4.94 4.51
C MET A 96 -12.83 6.34 4.44
N ASP A 97 -13.61 7.34 4.02
CA ASP A 97 -13.17 8.74 3.96
C ASP A 97 -13.96 9.59 4.97
N LEU A 98 -13.31 9.89 6.10
CA LEU A 98 -13.83 10.77 7.16
C LEU A 98 -13.49 12.24 6.90
N SER A 99 -12.57 12.52 5.97
CA SER A 99 -12.08 13.87 5.73
C SER A 99 -13.20 14.81 5.24
N LYS A 100 -14.12 14.28 4.44
CA LYS A 100 -15.23 15.05 3.88
C LYS A 100 -16.16 15.60 4.97
N GLU A 101 -16.51 14.77 5.94
CA GLU A 101 -17.41 15.17 7.03
C GLU A 101 -16.76 16.23 7.92
N LYS A 102 -15.47 16.04 8.25
CA LYS A 102 -14.72 16.99 9.08
C LYS A 102 -14.48 18.33 8.38
N ILE A 103 -14.12 18.32 7.10
CA ILE A 103 -13.95 19.57 6.34
C ILE A 103 -15.27 20.33 6.25
N ASN A 104 -16.38 19.65 5.99
CA ASN A 104 -17.70 20.29 5.97
C ASN A 104 -18.06 20.92 7.32
N SER A 105 -17.72 20.26 8.43
CA SER A 105 -17.95 20.82 9.77
C SER A 105 -17.12 22.07 10.05
N LEU A 106 -15.92 22.19 9.48
CA LEU A 106 -15.06 23.37 9.61
C LEU A 106 -15.55 24.56 8.77
N ILE A 107 -16.16 24.31 7.61
CA ILE A 107 -16.71 25.35 6.74
C ILE A 107 -18.05 25.89 7.26
N ALA A 108 -18.79 25.07 8.02
CA ALA A 108 -20.08 25.44 8.59
C ALA A 108 -19.99 26.29 9.87
N LEU A 109 -18.77 26.56 10.36
CA LEU A 109 -18.46 27.49 11.46
C LEU A 109 -18.17 28.89 10.92
#